data_AF-A0A7X9WX01-F1
#
_entry.id   AF-A0A7X9WX01-F1
#
_cell.length_a   1.000
_cell.length_b   1.000
_cell.length_c   1.000
_cell.angle_alpha   90.00
_cell.angle_beta   90.00
_cell.angle_gamma   90.00
#
_symmetry.space_group_name_H-M   'P 1'
#
loop_
_entity.id
_entity.type
_entity.pdbx_description
1 polymer ?
#
loop_
_entity_poly.entity_id
_entity_poly.type
_entity_poly.pdbx_seq_one_letter_code
_entity_poly.pdbx_strand_id
1 'polypeptide(L)' 'MEMDVNYLLHRQQMSMIRAQSSRSDKGRDAYESLAQSYTERIDAYRRENERLIIHAH' A
#
# COMPACT_ATOMS: atom_id res chain seq x y z
N MET A 1 -8.09 13.34 7.91
CA MET A 1 -6.88 12.76 8.51
C MET A 1 -5.90 12.58 7.37
N GLU A 2 -4.80 13.32 7.36
CA GLU A 2 -3.79 13.20 6.31
C GLU A 2 -3.24 11.78 6.32
N MET A 3 -3.42 11.05 5.22
CA MET A 3 -2.98 9.66 5.13
C MET A 3 -1.47 9.68 4.85
N ASP A 4 -0.66 9.26 5.82
CA ASP A 4 0.79 9.24 5.65
C ASP A 4 1.20 8.17 4.61
N VAL A 5 1.53 8.63 3.41
CA VAL A 5 1.98 7.78 2.30
C VAL A 5 3.26 7.02 2.68
N ASN A 6 4.14 7.62 3.48
CA ASN A 6 5.36 6.96 3.92
C ASN A 6 5.03 5.79 4.85
N TYR A 7 4.04 5.94 5.73
CA TYR A 7 3.53 4.84 6.53
C TYR A 7 2.99 3.70 5.65
N LEU A 8 2.18 4.02 4.63
CA LEU A 8 1.63 3.00 3.72
C LEU A 8 2.72 2.29 2.91
N LEU A 9 3.69 3.03 2.38
CA LEU A 9 4.83 2.49 1.65
C LEU A 9 5.68 1.57 2.54
N HIS A 10 5.98 2.02 3.76
CA HIS A 10 6.72 1.19 4.71
C HIS A 10 5.98 -0.11 5.02
N ARG A 11 4.66 -0.05 5.24
CA ARG A 11 3.85 -1.24 5.50
C ARG A 11 3.74 -2.18 4.30
N GLN A 12 3.65 -1.64 3.07
CA GLN A 12 3.72 -2.41 1.83
C GLN A 12 5.04 -3.17 1.74
N GLN A 13 6.17 -2.49 1.94
CA GLN A 13 7.52 -3.09 1.92
C GLN A 13 7.66 -4.20 2.96
N MET A 14 7.22 -3.96 4.19
CA MET A 14 7.27 -4.96 5.26
C MET A 14 6.40 -6.18 4.95
N SER A 15 5.22 -6.00 4.36
CA SER A 15 4.38 -7.11 3.91
C SER A 15 5.06 -7.93 2.82
N MET A 16 5.68 -7.30 1.82
CA MET A 16 6.42 -8.02 0.77
C MET A 16 7.60 -8.84 1.33
N ILE A 17 8.38 -8.28 2.25
CA ILE A 17 9.49 -8.98 2.91
C ILE A 17 8.96 -10.22 3.66
N ARG A 18 7.83 -10.08 4.35
CA ARG A 18 7.19 -11.18 5.09
C ARG A 18 6.60 -12.25 4.17
N ALA A 19 6.02 -11.86 3.03
CA ALA A 19 5.57 -12.81 2.01
C ALA A 19 6.75 -13.66 1.51
N GLN A 20 7.85 -13.02 1.12
CA GLN A 20 9.07 -13.70 0.65
C GLN A 20 9.69 -14.60 1.71
N SER A 21 9.57 -14.22 2.99
CA SER A 21 10.12 -14.99 4.12
C SER A 21 9.17 -16.08 4.63
N SER A 22 7.92 -16.14 4.15
CA SER A 22 6.91 -17.09 4.63
C SER A 22 7.19 -18.51 4.17
N ARG A 23 7.23 -19.45 5.12
CA ARG A 23 7.40 -20.89 4.85
C ARG A 23 6.10 -21.60 4.49
N SER A 24 4.95 -20.97 4.68
CA SER A 24 3.64 -21.51 4.30
C SER A 24 3.05 -20.70 3.15
N ASP A 25 2.40 -21.40 2.21
CA ASP A 25 1.73 -20.76 1.08
C ASP A 25 0.61 -19.83 1.57
N LYS A 26 -0.22 -20.30 2.53
CA LYS A 26 -1.25 -19.45 3.16
C LYS A 26 -0.67 -18.18 3.81
N GLY A 27 0.51 -18.27 4.41
CA GLY A 27 1.18 -17.11 5.00
C GLY A 27 1.71 -16.16 3.93
N ARG A 28 2.23 -16.70 2.81
CA ARG A 28 2.67 -15.93 1.65
C ARG A 28 1.50 -15.16 1.06
N ASP A 29 0.40 -15.85 0.75
CA ASP A 29 -0.81 -15.27 0.16
C ASP A 29 -1.40 -14.16 1.04
N ALA A 30 -1.41 -14.36 2.37
CA ALA A 30 -1.89 -13.36 3.32
C ALA A 30 -1.04 -12.07 3.27
N TYR A 31 0.29 -12.20 3.24
CA TYR A 31 1.18 -11.05 3.17
C TYR A 31 1.17 -10.38 1.79
N GLU A 32 1.04 -11.14 0.70
CA GLU A 32 0.85 -10.58 -0.65
C GLU A 32 -0.45 -9.80 -0.75
N SER A 33 -1.55 -10.35 -0.22
CA SER A 33 -2.84 -9.65 -0.16
C SER A 33 -2.75 -8.35 0.65
N LEU A 34 -2.00 -8.36 1.76
CA LEU A 34 -1.73 -7.14 2.53
C LEU A 34 -0.93 -6.12 1.74
N ALA A 35 0.15 -6.53 1.07
CA ALA A 35 0.95 -5.65 0.22
C ALA A 35 0.11 -5.02 -0.88
N GLN A 36 -0.73 -5.82 -1.55
CA GLN A 36 -1.67 -5.35 -2.57
C GLN A 36 -2.65 -4.31 -2.03
N SER A 37 -3.22 -4.54 -0.84
CA SER A 37 -4.14 -3.58 -0.21
C SER A 37 -3.48 -2.23 0.08
N TYR A 38 -2.17 -2.21 0.39
CA TYR A 38 -1.44 -0.96 0.58
C TYR A 38 -1.19 -0.26 -0.75
N THR A 39 -0.88 -0.98 -1.83
CA THR A 39 -0.79 -0.43 -3.19
C THR A 39 -2.08 0.30 -3.57
N GLU A 40 -3.23 -0.35 -3.38
CA GLU A 40 -4.54 0.22 -3.72
C GLU A 40 -4.83 1.51 -2.94
N ARG A 41 -4.45 1.57 -1.66
CA ARG A 41 -4.60 2.78 -0.83
C ARG A 41 -3.69 3.91 -1.29
N ILE A 42 -2.44 3.60 -1.65
CA ILE A 42 -1.49 4.58 -2.18
C ILE A 42 -2.00 5.16 -3.49
N ASP A 43 -2.50 4.32 -4.39
CA ASP A 43 -3.03 4.76 -5.68
C ASP A 43 -4.31 5.57 -5.52
N ALA A 44 -5.20 5.19 -4.60
CA ALA A 44 -6.38 6.00 -4.26
C ALA A 44 -5.98 7.38 -3.75
N TYR A 45 -4.98 7.45 -2.85
CA TYR A 45 -4.48 8.72 -2.34
C TYR A 45 -3.83 9.58 -3.44
N ARG A 46 -3.04 8.98 -4.34
CA ARG A 46 -2.45 9.69 -5.49
C ARG A 46 -3.52 10.27 -6.41
N ARG A 47 -4.54 9.49 -6.77
CA ARG A 47 -5.66 9.96 -7.60
C ARG A 47 -6.45 11.09 -6.94
N GLU A 48 -6.64 11.02 -5.62
CA GLU A 48 -7.31 12.09 -4.88
C GLU A 48 -6.47 13.36 -4.87
N ASN A 49 -5.17 13.26 -4.63
CA ASN A 49 -4.26 14.41 -4.72
C ASN A 49 -4.22 15.02 -6.12
N GLU A 50 -4.17 14.20 -7.17
CA GLU A 50 -4.25 14.67 -8.56
C GLU A 50 -5.53 15.47 -8.81
N ARG A 51 -6.68 14.98 -8.33
CA ARG A 51 -7.97 15.71 -8.44
C ARG A 51 -7.92 17.05 -7.72
N LEU A 52 -7.39 17.09 -6.50
CA LEU A 52 -7.29 18.31 -5.71
C LEU A 52 -6.35 19.34 -6.37
N ILE A 53 -5.22 18.90 -6.90
CA ILE A 53 -4.28 19.76 -7.66
C ILE A 53 -4.96 20.32 -8.92
N ILE A 54 -5.69 19.49 -9.66
CA ILE A 54 -6.42 19.93 -10.87
C ILE A 54 -7.49 20.98 -10.52
N HIS A 55 -8.18 20.87 -9.38
CA HIS A 55 -9.22 21.83 -8.97
C HIS A 55 -8.63 23.12 -8.35
N ALA A 56 -7.36 23.13 -7.99
CA ALA A 56 -6.67 24.29 -7.44
C ALA A 56 -6.02 25.19 -8.53
N HIS A 57 -5.99 24.74 -9.78
CA HIS A 57 -5.47 25.44 -10.96
C HIS A 57 -6.59 25.89 -11.88
#